data_AF-A0A967BFH4-F1
#
_entry.id   AF-A0A967BFH4-F1
#
_cell.length_a   1.000
_cell.length_b   1.000
_cell.length_c   1.000
_cell.angle_alpha   90.00
_cell.angle_beta   90.00
_cell.angle_gamma   90.00
#
_symmetry.space_group_name_H-M   'P 1'
#
loop_
_entity.id
_entity.type
_entity.pdbx_description
1 polymer ?
#
loop_
_entity_poly.entity_id
_entity_poly.type
_entity_poly.pdbx_seq_one_letter_code
_entity_poly.pdbx_strand_id
1 'polypeptide(L)'
;MNTSHVAAAMKRRTATEQARKNLTDYALAGLRRSHYAGVFRKTEGAVSATFMAEIELDGFERSLQIRATVQRDKDGQRYLEGLLSGLSLSSETKRFKLTRDIGIADKYSGTIDFHGACLIINVLPTTAVNGCRINLCHMEVLRETAESACHE
;
A
#
# COMPACT_ATOMS: atom_id res chain seq x y z
N MET A 1 19.20 0.15 -42.18
CA MET A 1 17.80 0.60 -41.98
C MET A 1 17.25 -0.07 -40.73
N ASN A 2 17.00 0.66 -39.64
CA ASN A 2 16.12 0.21 -38.53
C ASN A 2 15.76 1.30 -37.50
N THR A 3 16.02 2.57 -37.81
CA THR A 3 15.78 3.71 -36.91
C THR A 3 14.30 4.05 -36.73
N SER A 4 13.42 3.76 -37.71
CA SER A 4 11.98 4.05 -37.60
C SER A 4 11.24 3.08 -36.68
N HIS A 5 11.65 1.80 -36.63
CA HIS A 5 11.07 0.79 -35.74
C HIS A 5 11.42 1.06 -34.28
N VAL A 6 12.64 1.53 -34.00
CA VAL A 6 13.06 1.94 -32.65
C VAL A 6 12.29 3.18 -32.19
N ALA A 7 12.15 4.19 -33.05
CA ALA A 7 11.38 5.40 -32.72
C ALA A 7 9.89 5.11 -32.47
N ALA A 8 9.28 4.22 -33.26
CA ALA A 8 7.89 3.82 -33.07
C ALA A 8 7.68 2.99 -31.79
N ALA A 9 8.60 2.08 -31.47
CA ALA A 9 8.56 1.31 -30.22
C ALA A 9 8.75 2.21 -28.99
N MET A 10 9.67 3.17 -29.06
CA MET A 10 9.92 4.14 -28.00
C MET A 10 8.69 5.02 -27.76
N LYS A 11 8.07 5.55 -28.83
CA LYS A 11 6.84 6.36 -28.72
C LYS A 11 5.65 5.58 -28.12
N ARG A 12 5.49 4.30 -28.46
CA ARG A 12 4.47 3.43 -27.85
C ARG A 12 4.74 3.18 -26.37
N ARG A 13 5.99 2.96 -26.00
CA ARG A 13 6.40 2.77 -24.60
C ARG A 13 6.09 4.02 -23.77
N THR A 14 6.50 5.20 -24.23
CA THR A 14 6.24 6.47 -23.55
C THR A 14 4.74 6.75 -23.40
N ALA A 15 3.93 6.50 -24.44
CA ALA A 15 2.48 6.65 -24.35
C ALA A 15 1.84 5.69 -23.33
N THR A 16 2.36 4.48 -23.22
CA THR A 16 1.88 3.46 -22.27
C THR A 16 2.27 3.82 -20.84
N GLU A 17 3.50 4.28 -20.62
CA GLU A 17 3.97 4.77 -19.32
C GLU A 17 3.16 5.99 -18.87
N GLN A 18 2.90 6.95 -19.77
CA GLN A 18 2.06 8.11 -19.47
C GLN A 18 0.62 7.71 -19.10
N ALA A 19 0.02 6.74 -19.80
CA ALA A 19 -1.31 6.25 -19.46
C ALA A 19 -1.35 5.59 -18.07
N ARG A 20 -0.32 4.80 -17.72
CA ARG A 20 -0.19 4.17 -16.39
C ARG A 20 0.02 5.20 -15.28
N LYS A 21 0.79 6.26 -15.55
CA LYS A 21 1.01 7.35 -14.60
C LYS A 21 -0.30 8.07 -14.32
N ASN A 22 -1.04 8.45 -15.35
CA ASN A 22 -2.35 9.09 -15.20
C ASN A 22 -3.32 8.21 -14.38
N LEU A 23 -3.38 6.90 -14.67
CA LEU A 23 -4.20 5.95 -13.90
C LEU A 23 -3.80 5.90 -12.42
N THR A 24 -2.49 5.89 -12.14
CA THR A 24 -1.96 5.91 -10.77
C THR A 24 -2.32 7.20 -10.05
N ASP A 25 -2.16 8.34 -10.72
CA ASP A 25 -2.51 9.65 -10.16
C ASP A 25 -3.99 9.71 -9.77
N TYR A 26 -4.88 9.21 -10.63
CA TYR A 26 -6.30 9.16 -10.31
C TYR A 26 -6.63 8.12 -9.21
N ALA A 27 -5.99 6.94 -9.21
CA ALA A 27 -6.19 5.95 -8.16
C ALA A 27 -5.84 6.52 -6.77
N LEU A 28 -4.75 7.31 -6.71
CA LEU A 28 -4.23 7.94 -5.52
C LEU A 28 -4.77 9.38 -5.31
N ALA A 29 -5.76 9.85 -6.05
CA ALA A 29 -6.22 11.25 -6.00
C ALA A 29 -6.76 11.69 -4.61
N GLY A 30 -7.26 10.74 -3.82
CA GLY A 30 -7.70 10.98 -2.43
C GLY A 30 -6.59 10.90 -1.38
N LEU A 31 -5.38 10.49 -1.77
CA LEU A 31 -4.22 10.42 -0.89
C LEU A 31 -3.41 11.72 -0.96
N ARG A 32 -3.94 12.77 -0.34
CA ARG A 32 -3.37 14.12 -0.34
C ARG A 32 -2.29 14.34 0.70
N ARG A 33 -2.27 13.56 1.79
CA ARG A 33 -1.23 13.61 2.83
C ARG A 33 -0.13 12.59 2.53
N SER A 34 1.07 12.85 3.04
CA SER A 34 2.17 11.89 3.01
C SER A 34 1.96 10.72 3.98
N HIS A 35 1.17 10.93 5.04
CA HIS A 35 0.91 9.93 6.06
C HIS A 35 -0.57 9.83 6.41
N TYR A 36 -0.99 8.60 6.66
CA TYR A 36 -2.31 8.23 7.15
C TYR A 36 -2.18 7.21 8.27
N ALA A 37 -3.15 7.19 9.18
CA ALA A 37 -3.19 6.21 10.25
C ALA A 37 -4.61 5.75 10.54
N GLY A 38 -4.73 4.49 10.93
CA GLY A 38 -5.94 3.86 11.42
C GLY A 38 -5.61 2.85 12.53
N VAL A 39 -6.62 2.29 13.16
CA VAL A 39 -6.44 1.24 14.19
C VAL A 39 -6.88 -0.09 13.60
N PHE A 40 -6.02 -1.11 13.70
CA PHE A 40 -6.40 -2.48 13.37
C PHE A 40 -7.37 -3.02 14.41
N ARG A 41 -8.59 -3.31 13.97
CA ARG A 41 -9.61 -4.00 14.76
C ARG A 41 -9.70 -5.45 14.33
N LYS A 42 -9.84 -6.36 15.29
CA LYS A 42 -10.06 -7.77 15.00
C LYS A 42 -11.40 -7.94 14.26
N THR A 43 -11.41 -8.71 13.20
CA THR A 43 -12.64 -9.10 12.51
C THR A 43 -13.32 -10.24 13.27
N GLU A 44 -14.56 -10.03 13.72
CA GLU A 44 -15.34 -11.06 14.40
C GLU A 44 -15.73 -12.20 13.44
N GLY A 45 -15.75 -13.44 13.94
CA GLY A 45 -16.14 -14.61 13.15
C GLY A 45 -15.15 -15.05 12.06
N ALA A 46 -13.99 -14.41 11.92
CA ALA A 46 -12.98 -14.82 10.95
C ALA A 46 -12.30 -16.15 11.35
N VAL A 47 -12.18 -17.07 10.38
CA VAL A 47 -11.54 -18.39 10.57
C VAL A 47 -10.05 -18.23 10.91
N SER A 48 -9.40 -17.21 10.34
CA SER A 48 -8.02 -16.84 10.63
C SER A 48 -7.98 -15.55 11.45
N ALA A 49 -6.88 -15.31 12.17
CA ALA A 49 -6.67 -14.06 12.87
C ALA A 49 -6.53 -12.92 11.86
N THR A 50 -7.65 -12.24 11.61
CA THR A 50 -7.80 -11.18 10.63
C THR A 50 -8.07 -9.87 11.34
N PHE A 51 -7.38 -8.83 10.88
CA PHE A 51 -7.51 -7.48 11.38
C PHE A 51 -7.84 -6.53 10.24
N MET A 52 -8.59 -5.48 10.53
CA MET A 52 -8.97 -4.47 9.56
C MET A 52 -8.76 -3.07 10.13
N ALA A 53 -8.11 -2.22 9.36
CA ALA A 53 -8.04 -0.79 9.61
C ALA A 53 -8.79 -0.05 8.50
N GLU A 54 -9.57 0.95 8.88
CA GLU A 54 -10.21 1.87 7.96
C GLU A 54 -9.54 3.23 8.07
N ILE A 55 -9.21 3.83 6.94
CA ILE A 55 -8.58 5.14 6.83
C ILE A 55 -9.50 6.02 6.01
N GLU A 56 -10.03 7.07 6.63
CA GLU A 56 -10.84 8.08 5.94
C GLU A 56 -9.92 8.96 5.07
N LEU A 57 -10.35 9.18 3.82
CA LEU A 57 -9.61 10.01 2.89
C LEU A 57 -10.14 11.44 2.88
N ASP A 58 -9.29 12.39 3.23
CA ASP A 58 -9.63 13.82 3.24
C ASP A 58 -10.29 14.29 1.95
N GLY A 59 -11.49 14.88 2.07
CA GLY A 59 -12.18 15.50 0.95
C GLY A 59 -12.81 14.52 -0.04
N PHE A 60 -12.94 13.24 0.34
CA PHE A 60 -13.70 12.24 -0.39
C PHE A 60 -14.61 11.48 0.59
N GLU A 61 -15.86 11.20 0.20
CA GLU A 61 -16.77 10.31 0.96
C GLU A 61 -16.36 8.83 0.79
N ARG A 62 -15.09 8.51 1.03
CA ARG A 62 -14.55 7.17 0.84
C ARG A 62 -13.50 6.83 1.89
N SER A 63 -13.46 5.56 2.25
CA SER A 63 -12.46 5.01 3.16
C SER A 63 -11.61 3.97 2.45
N LEU A 64 -10.31 3.99 2.72
CA LEU A 64 -9.45 2.86 2.40
C LEU A 64 -9.61 1.80 3.48
N GLN A 65 -9.67 0.56 3.04
CA GLN A 65 -9.68 -0.59 3.94
C GLN A 65 -8.39 -1.36 3.76
N ILE A 66 -7.67 -1.52 4.86
CA ILE A 66 -6.46 -2.33 4.94
C ILE A 66 -6.78 -3.52 5.81
N ARG A 67 -6.77 -4.71 5.21
CA ARG A 67 -6.95 -5.98 5.93
C ARG A 67 -5.61 -6.67 6.06
N ALA A 68 -5.33 -7.23 7.23
CA ALA A 68 -4.14 -8.02 7.49
C ALA A 68 -4.56 -9.36 8.10
N THR A 69 -4.18 -10.46 7.44
CA THR A 69 -4.48 -11.82 7.89
C THR A 69 -3.20 -12.51 8.30
N VAL A 70 -3.16 -13.09 9.50
CA VAL A 70 -1.98 -13.85 9.95
C VAL A 70 -1.83 -15.11 9.11
N GLN A 71 -0.65 -15.28 8.52
CA GLN A 71 -0.27 -16.44 7.72
C GLN A 71 1.08 -17.00 8.20
N ARG A 72 1.39 -18.22 7.74
CA ARG A 72 2.71 -18.85 7.88
C ARG A 72 3.23 -19.24 6.51
N ASP A 73 4.52 -19.06 6.28
CA ASP A 73 5.16 -19.58 5.07
C ASP A 73 5.55 -21.05 5.22
N LYS A 74 6.19 -21.60 4.19
CA LYS A 74 6.62 -23.01 4.14
C LYS A 74 7.65 -23.35 5.23
N ASP A 75 8.41 -22.36 5.66
CA ASP A 75 9.45 -22.49 6.70
C ASP A 75 8.87 -22.25 8.11
N GLY A 76 7.55 -22.07 8.22
CA GLY A 76 6.83 -21.85 9.47
C GLY A 76 6.93 -20.42 10.01
N GLN A 77 7.57 -19.50 9.29
CA GLN A 77 7.71 -18.12 9.70
C GLN A 77 6.38 -17.37 9.54
N ARG A 78 6.03 -16.58 10.55
CA ARG A 78 4.78 -15.81 10.56
C ARG A 78 4.94 -14.52 9.75
N TYR A 79 3.97 -14.26 8.88
CA TYR A 79 3.83 -13.00 8.16
C TYR A 79 2.35 -12.58 8.16
N LEU A 80 2.04 -11.36 7.74
CA LEU A 80 0.65 -10.96 7.49
C LEU A 80 0.41 -10.81 5.99
N GLU A 81 -0.60 -11.49 5.46
CA GLU A 81 -1.10 -11.24 4.12
C GLU A 81 -2.00 -9.99 4.17
N GLY A 82 -1.57 -8.95 3.47
CA GLY A 82 -2.22 -7.66 3.39
C GLY A 82 -3.15 -7.56 2.19
N LEU A 83 -4.24 -6.82 2.36
CA LEU A 83 -5.23 -6.52 1.34
C LEU A 83 -5.60 -5.03 1.42
N LEU A 84 -5.40 -4.28 0.34
CA LEU A 84 -5.81 -2.88 0.21
C LEU A 84 -6.99 -2.77 -0.74
N SER A 85 -8.09 -2.18 -0.27
CA SER A 85 -9.29 -1.88 -1.07
C SER A 85 -9.77 -0.45 -0.85
N GLY A 86 -10.61 0.05 -1.77
CA GLY A 86 -11.15 1.43 -1.75
C GLY A 86 -10.42 2.43 -2.65
N LEU A 87 -9.46 1.98 -3.48
CA LEU A 87 -8.84 2.81 -4.51
C LEU A 87 -9.76 2.91 -5.75
N SER A 88 -9.95 4.12 -6.27
CA SER A 88 -11.05 4.47 -7.20
C SER A 88 -10.97 3.89 -8.61
N LEU A 89 -9.81 3.45 -9.08
CA LEU A 89 -9.61 3.08 -10.49
C LEU A 89 -8.91 1.75 -10.72
N SER A 90 -8.56 1.04 -9.66
CA SER A 90 -8.28 -0.38 -9.76
C SER A 90 -9.40 -1.11 -9.03
N SER A 91 -10.29 -1.72 -9.79
CA SER A 91 -11.14 -2.83 -9.31
C SER A 91 -10.31 -3.96 -8.66
N GLU A 92 -8.99 -3.92 -8.82
CA GLU A 92 -8.05 -4.76 -8.08
C GLU A 92 -7.84 -4.23 -6.67
N THR A 93 -8.54 -4.88 -5.77
CA THR A 93 -8.01 -5.17 -4.44
C THR A 93 -6.53 -5.56 -4.56
N LYS A 94 -5.61 -4.79 -3.95
CA LYS A 94 -4.17 -5.07 -4.02
C LYS A 94 -3.75 -5.95 -2.85
N ARG A 95 -3.10 -7.07 -3.15
CA ARG A 95 -2.49 -7.93 -2.14
C ARG A 95 -1.04 -7.53 -1.93
N PHE A 96 -0.59 -7.66 -0.69
CA PHE A 96 0.80 -7.40 -0.31
C PHE A 96 1.22 -8.28 0.86
N LYS A 97 2.52 -8.37 1.11
CA LYS A 97 3.07 -9.14 2.23
C LYS A 97 3.66 -8.17 3.25
N LEU A 98 3.24 -8.33 4.50
CA LEU A 98 3.83 -7.65 5.64
C LEU A 98 4.77 -8.61 6.35
N THR A 99 6.05 -8.28 6.40
CA THR A 99 7.08 -9.04 7.09
C THR A 99 7.37 -8.42 8.45
N ARG A 100 7.76 -9.27 9.41
CA ARG A 100 8.09 -8.81 10.75
C ARG A 100 9.41 -8.04 10.72
N ASP A 101 9.44 -6.90 11.40
CA ASP A 101 10.67 -6.15 11.64
C ASP A 101 11.54 -6.91 12.67
N ILE A 102 12.84 -7.01 12.40
CA ILE A 102 13.80 -7.74 13.25
C ILE A 102 14.12 -6.94 14.53
N GLY A 103 13.97 -5.61 14.50
CA GLY A 103 14.34 -4.73 15.61
C GLY A 103 13.22 -4.41 16.61
N ILE A 104 11.95 -4.57 16.22
CA ILE A 104 10.80 -4.22 17.08
C ILE A 104 9.79 -5.38 17.11
N ALA A 105 9.52 -5.89 18.31
CA ALA A 105 8.58 -6.99 18.50
C ALA A 105 7.18 -6.63 17.97
N ASP A 106 6.58 -7.53 17.20
CA ASP A 106 5.24 -7.39 16.59
C ASP A 106 5.05 -6.16 15.69
N LYS A 107 6.13 -5.51 15.26
CA LYS A 107 6.10 -4.55 14.15
C LYS A 107 6.16 -5.32 12.84
N TYR A 108 5.31 -4.93 11.89
CA TYR A 108 5.35 -5.45 10.53
C TYR A 108 5.40 -4.32 9.51
N SER A 109 6.03 -4.56 8.37
CA SER A 109 6.10 -3.58 7.28
C SER A 109 6.02 -4.28 5.92
N GLY A 110 5.56 -3.55 4.91
CA GLY A 110 5.49 -4.02 3.53
C GLY A 110 5.13 -2.88 2.60
N THR A 111 5.34 -3.10 1.31
CA THR A 111 5.13 -2.08 0.27
C THR A 111 4.06 -2.50 -0.72
N ILE A 112 3.43 -1.51 -1.34
CA ILE A 112 2.56 -1.65 -2.50
C ILE A 112 3.06 -0.68 -3.56
N ASP A 113 3.63 -1.23 -4.63
CA ASP A 113 4.17 -0.42 -5.71
C ASP A 113 3.09 -0.10 -6.74
N PHE A 114 3.04 1.17 -7.11
CA PHE A 114 2.27 1.71 -8.21
C PHE A 114 3.23 2.37 -9.21
N HIS A 115 2.75 2.69 -10.40
CA HIS A 115 3.61 3.33 -11.39
C HIS A 115 3.81 4.80 -11.03
N GLY A 116 4.99 5.15 -10.50
CA GLY A 116 5.31 6.51 -10.05
C GLY A 116 4.95 6.79 -8.58
N ALA A 117 4.59 5.77 -7.80
CA ALA A 117 4.32 5.93 -6.37
C ALA A 117 4.48 4.59 -5.63
N CYS A 118 4.87 4.64 -4.36
CA CYS A 118 4.95 3.50 -3.46
C CYS A 118 4.14 3.79 -2.19
N LEU A 119 3.32 2.84 -1.77
CA LEU A 119 2.70 2.89 -0.45
C LEU A 119 3.47 2.00 0.51
N ILE A 120 3.92 2.55 1.63
CA ILE A 120 4.50 1.77 2.72
C ILE A 120 3.41 1.55 3.75
N ILE A 121 3.18 0.29 4.14
CA ILE A 121 2.19 -0.09 5.13
C ILE A 121 2.91 -0.67 6.34
N ASN A 122 2.70 -0.06 7.50
CA ASN A 122 3.28 -0.43 8.77
C ASN A 122 2.19 -0.88 9.75
N VAL A 123 2.49 -1.95 10.49
CA VAL A 123 1.76 -2.37 11.69
C VAL A 123 2.62 -1.98 12.87
N LEU A 124 2.16 -1.02 13.67
CA LEU A 124 2.91 -0.49 14.81
C LEU A 124 2.19 -0.88 16.10
N PRO A 125 2.79 -1.73 16.96
CA PRO A 125 2.21 -2.04 18.25
C PRO A 125 2.31 -0.82 19.17
N THR A 126 1.22 -0.49 19.85
CA THR A 126 1.18 0.60 20.82
C THR A 126 0.20 0.29 21.95
N THR A 127 0.09 1.20 22.92
CA THR A 127 -0.83 1.12 24.04
C THR A 127 -1.83 2.27 23.92
N ALA A 128 -3.12 1.93 23.92
CA ALA A 128 -4.20 2.91 23.97
C ALA A 128 -4.22 3.60 25.35
N VAL A 129 -4.91 4.74 25.45
CA VAL A 129 -4.99 5.54 26.70
C VAL A 129 -5.55 4.73 27.88
N ASN A 130 -6.40 3.74 27.62
CA ASN A 130 -6.95 2.83 28.63
C ASN A 130 -6.02 1.67 29.02
N GLY A 131 -4.77 1.65 28.54
CA GLY A 131 -3.80 0.59 28.80
C GLY A 131 -3.94 -0.65 27.90
N CYS A 132 -4.92 -0.69 27.00
CA CYS A 132 -5.07 -1.84 26.09
C CYS A 132 -4.00 -1.81 24.99
N ARG A 133 -3.38 -2.96 24.72
CA ARG A 133 -2.50 -3.11 23.56
C ARG A 133 -3.31 -3.06 22.27
N ILE A 134 -2.92 -2.18 21.36
CA ILE A 134 -3.52 -2.03 20.03
C ILE A 134 -2.43 -2.04 18.96
N ASN A 135 -2.84 -2.29 17.72
CA ASN A 135 -1.96 -2.16 16.56
C ASN A 135 -2.44 -1.00 15.69
N LEU A 136 -1.57 -0.03 15.45
CA LEU A 136 -1.83 1.04 14.49
C LEU A 136 -1.49 0.53 13.10
N CYS A 137 -2.38 0.81 12.15
CA CYS A 137 -2.07 0.78 10.74
C CYS A 137 -1.54 2.16 10.36
N HIS A 138 -0.27 2.28 10.02
CA HIS A 138 0.31 3.50 9.49
C HIS A 138 0.63 3.30 8.02
N MET A 139 0.22 4.25 7.19
CA MET A 139 0.46 4.22 5.76
C MET A 139 1.21 5.47 5.34
N GLU A 140 2.28 5.28 4.58
CA GLU A 140 3.08 6.35 3.98
C GLU A 140 2.88 6.33 2.47
N VAL A 141 2.76 7.51 1.88
CA VAL A 141 2.57 7.71 0.45
C VAL A 141 3.82 8.36 -0.12
N LEU A 142 4.64 7.59 -0.80
CA LEU A 142 5.81 8.07 -1.52
C LEU A 142 5.43 8.27 -2.99
N ARG A 143 5.60 9.48 -3.53
CA ARG A 143 5.37 9.78 -4.94
C ARG A 143 6.71 10.09 -5.59
N GLU A 144 6.97 9.51 -6.76
CA GLU A 144 8.14 9.87 -7.56
C GLU A 144 7.96 11.31 -8.07
N THR A 145 8.73 12.24 -7.51
CA THR A 145 8.85 13.59 -8.05
C THR A 145 9.76 13.58 -9.27
N ALA A 146 9.51 14.47 -10.24
CA ALA A 146 10.30 14.56 -11.47
C ALA A 146 11.81 14.79 -11.24
N GLU A 147 12.21 15.20 -10.04
CA GLU A 147 13.61 15.35 -9.63
C GLU A 147 14.33 14.02 -9.32
N SER A 148 13.60 12.93 -9.05
CA SER A 148 14.20 11.61 -8.79
C SER A 148 14.58 10.85 -10.06
N ALA A 149 14.19 11.34 -11.24
CA ALA A 149 14.46 10.70 -12.53
C ALA A 149 15.77 11.18 -13.20
N CYS A 150 16.52 12.11 -12.59
CA CYS A 150 17.76 12.66 -13.15
C CYS A 150 19.05 12.09 -12.51
N HIS A 151 18.92 11.05 -11.69
CA HIS A 151 20.06 10.37 -11.06
C HIS A 151 20.08 8.88 -11.39
N GLU A 152 20.09 8.54 -12.68
CA GLU A 152 20.65 7.28 -13.19
C GLU A 152 21.46 7.53 -14.47
#